data_AF-A0AAV5Y729-F1
#
_entry.id   AF-A0AAV5Y729-F1
#
_cell.length_a   1.000
_cell.length_b   1.000
_cell.length_c   1.000
_cell.angle_alpha   90.00
_cell.angle_beta   90.00
_cell.angle_gamma   90.00
#
_symmetry.space_group_name_H-M   'P 1'
#
loop_
_entity.id
_entity.type
_entity.pdbx_description
1 polymer ?
#
loop_
_entity_poly.entity_id
_entity_poly.type
_entity_poly.pdbx_seq_one_letter_code
_entity_poly.pdbx_strand_id
1 'polypeptide(L)'
;MLRDPWQVGEESPYDVLGIEPGAADREVTLALQRLTAAGGGSGPARDAWRELRDPTARAFHDLFHYDVETLTALVPMPLDAAVLDAVAGRAQLEQHLVAIQRAELFDPAATHALLVLHYWSARYTELHPDLAPSPAGGATWQRVIGHVVLLRNLEPFWQRWAGVHCAADIEQVRQRLDEHLPALFHRSAERLRASGAAGLAEGFERCALAVELEAFAATALAAVREPLHLGNRPVRLSCGPLLLDYMGWRTEVLGQLRAAAAVTGRSELQGLAVALSPLGPVLALFRARRTDAAYQELLRSSEEDRHSDEGVALAIPLGAERARELALAGDLKGAFGVLTEVARGRPVAQMKAEIGPIVESLLSTWATALLEQPDQAVEVLEQSVAMTDSPRAASLLAGVLHRRAQQRVAAVAAHGSSENLAPHERDELFRELSLARIDLDRASRRIAQAGDLLAEVEQRLRDWPRPCWFCTRRLSDPGAVWAGPIRRGAETDIVRVPRCRHCRARHRVVADWSRWGTMIGALVGAMVGCAAGGGNPTPLGFVGTALGVAAGGAAGLVAGAAFGHVYRMIERVSPESRARSSPEYQACLRDGWRIGSPPAR
;
A
#
# COMPACT_ATOMS: atom_id res chain seq x y z
N MET A 1 -14.03 -29.99 42.95
CA MET A 1 -14.25 -28.94 41.93
C MET A 1 -15.75 -28.83 41.67
N LEU A 2 -16.24 -27.71 41.13
CA LEU A 2 -17.66 -27.52 40.76
C LEU A 2 -17.78 -27.35 39.25
N ARG A 3 -18.71 -28.09 38.66
CA ARG A 3 -19.08 -27.98 37.24
C ARG A 3 -19.93 -26.74 37.00
N ASP A 4 -19.71 -26.07 35.87
CA ASP A 4 -20.56 -24.97 35.43
C ASP A 4 -21.89 -25.51 34.85
N PRO A 5 -23.07 -25.04 35.30
CA PRO A 5 -24.37 -25.45 34.75
C PRO A 5 -24.50 -25.24 33.24
N TRP A 6 -23.76 -24.29 32.67
CA TRP A 6 -23.80 -23.97 31.24
C TRP A 6 -22.87 -24.86 30.39
N GLN A 7 -22.20 -25.85 30.98
CA GLN A 7 -21.56 -26.94 30.25
C GLN A 7 -22.60 -27.92 29.70
N VAL A 8 -23.38 -27.46 28.72
CA VAL A 8 -24.43 -28.23 28.05
C VAL A 8 -23.91 -28.73 26.69
N GLY A 9 -24.08 -30.02 26.40
CA GLY A 9 -23.80 -30.60 25.08
C GLY A 9 -22.35 -31.04 24.81
N GLU A 10 -21.41 -30.81 25.72
CA GLU A 10 -20.05 -31.37 25.67
C GLU A 10 -19.87 -32.36 26.83
N GLU A 11 -19.85 -33.65 26.54
CA GLU A 11 -19.50 -34.68 27.53
C GLU A 11 -18.01 -34.58 27.86
N SER A 12 -17.69 -34.19 29.09
CA SER A 12 -16.32 -34.29 29.59
C SER A 12 -15.95 -35.75 29.87
N PRO A 13 -14.65 -36.09 29.98
CA PRO A 13 -14.24 -37.41 30.43
C PRO A 13 -14.84 -37.82 31.78
N TYR A 14 -15.12 -36.85 32.66
CA TYR A 14 -15.81 -37.06 33.94
C TYR A 14 -17.27 -37.48 33.72
N ASP A 15 -17.97 -36.85 32.76
CA ASP A 15 -19.35 -37.18 32.40
C ASP A 15 -19.48 -38.58 31.81
N VAL A 16 -18.58 -38.92 30.88
CA VAL A 16 -18.55 -40.25 30.24
C VAL A 16 -18.36 -41.35 31.29
N LEU A 17 -17.59 -41.08 32.35
CA LEU A 17 -17.37 -42.01 33.45
C LEU A 17 -18.43 -41.91 34.58
N GLY A 18 -19.28 -40.88 34.57
CA GLY A 18 -20.29 -40.66 35.61
C GLY A 18 -19.69 -40.37 37.00
N ILE A 19 -18.63 -39.57 37.06
CA ILE A 19 -17.92 -39.18 38.29
C ILE A 19 -17.77 -37.66 38.39
N GLU A 20 -17.52 -37.17 39.61
CA GLU A 20 -17.35 -35.73 39.87
C GLU A 20 -15.97 -35.20 39.42
N PRO A 21 -15.88 -33.93 38.96
CA PRO A 21 -14.60 -33.29 38.65
C PRO A 21 -13.67 -33.25 39.87
N GLY A 22 -12.42 -33.65 39.66
CA GLY A 22 -11.42 -33.80 40.73
C GLY A 22 -11.43 -35.15 41.45
N ALA A 23 -12.23 -36.13 41.02
CA ALA A 23 -12.29 -37.48 41.59
C ALA A 23 -10.90 -38.17 41.65
N ALA A 24 -10.60 -38.89 42.72
CA ALA A 24 -9.30 -39.54 42.89
C ALA A 24 -9.07 -40.65 41.83
N ASP A 25 -7.80 -41.00 41.53
CA ASP A 25 -7.45 -42.05 40.55
C ASP A 25 -8.14 -43.39 40.79
N ARG A 26 -8.38 -43.71 42.06
CA ARG A 26 -9.12 -44.90 42.47
C ARG A 26 -10.58 -44.84 41.99
N GLU A 27 -11.22 -43.69 42.12
CA GLU A 27 -12.61 -43.47 41.70
C GLU A 27 -12.72 -43.52 40.17
N VAL A 28 -11.77 -42.90 39.45
CA VAL A 28 -11.66 -43.00 37.98
C VAL A 28 -11.57 -44.45 37.52
N THR A 29 -10.75 -45.26 38.20
CA THR A 29 -10.58 -46.69 37.87
C THR A 29 -11.84 -47.51 38.20
N LEU A 30 -12.47 -47.26 39.34
CA LEU A 30 -13.71 -47.94 39.74
C LEU A 30 -14.88 -47.61 38.80
N ALA A 31 -14.95 -46.37 38.30
CA ALA A 31 -15.97 -45.95 37.34
C ALA A 31 -15.90 -46.76 36.03
N LEU A 32 -14.69 -46.91 35.46
CA LEU A 32 -14.50 -47.75 34.27
C LEU A 32 -14.90 -49.21 34.52
N GLN A 33 -14.54 -49.76 35.68
CA GLN A 33 -14.89 -51.14 36.04
C GLN A 33 -16.41 -51.33 36.12
N ARG A 34 -17.14 -50.37 36.72
CA ARG A 34 -18.61 -50.39 36.79
C ARG A 34 -19.24 -50.34 35.40
N LEU A 35 -18.81 -49.43 34.54
CA LEU A 35 -19.33 -49.30 33.17
C LEU A 35 -19.04 -50.55 32.32
N THR A 36 -17.85 -51.13 32.48
CA THR A 36 -17.47 -52.37 31.77
C THR A 36 -18.30 -53.56 32.26
N ALA A 37 -18.52 -53.68 33.57
CA ALA A 37 -19.33 -54.74 34.17
C ALA A 37 -20.81 -54.63 33.79
N ALA A 38 -21.32 -53.41 33.57
CA ALA A 38 -22.68 -53.16 33.09
C ALA A 38 -22.89 -53.46 31.60
N GLY A 39 -21.88 -54.01 30.89
CA GLY A 39 -21.94 -54.26 29.45
C GLY A 39 -21.81 -53.00 28.58
N GLY A 40 -21.68 -51.82 29.20
CA GLY A 40 -21.49 -50.53 28.55
C GLY A 40 -20.04 -50.26 28.14
N GLY A 41 -19.24 -51.29 27.91
CA GLY A 41 -17.82 -51.22 27.56
C GLY A 41 -17.58 -50.59 26.19
N SER A 42 -17.84 -49.29 26.10
CA SER A 42 -17.68 -48.48 24.91
C SER A 42 -16.22 -47.99 24.79
N GLY A 43 -15.73 -47.83 23.56
CA GLY A 43 -14.47 -47.13 23.30
C GLY A 43 -14.35 -45.80 24.06
N PRO A 44 -15.40 -44.95 24.05
CA PRO A 44 -15.44 -43.68 24.79
C PRO A 44 -15.09 -43.78 26.28
N ALA A 45 -15.61 -44.76 27.02
CA ALA A 45 -15.30 -44.88 28.46
C ALA A 45 -13.82 -45.24 28.71
N ARG A 46 -13.20 -46.05 27.83
CA ARG A 46 -11.78 -46.36 27.92
C ARG A 46 -10.91 -45.16 27.57
N ASP A 47 -11.31 -44.37 26.57
CA ASP A 47 -10.57 -43.17 26.17
C ASP A 47 -10.67 -42.09 27.26
N ALA A 48 -11.86 -41.85 27.82
CA ALA A 48 -12.06 -40.98 28.98
C ALA A 48 -11.22 -41.41 30.19
N TRP A 49 -11.17 -42.71 30.49
CA TRP A 49 -10.31 -43.24 31.55
C TRP A 49 -8.81 -43.00 31.27
N ARG A 50 -8.34 -43.24 30.04
CA ARG A 50 -6.94 -42.98 29.67
C ARG A 50 -6.60 -41.50 29.86
N GLU A 51 -7.49 -40.62 29.44
CA GLU A 51 -7.29 -39.18 29.54
C GLU A 51 -7.26 -38.71 31.00
N LEU A 52 -8.17 -39.18 31.85
CA LEU A 52 -8.16 -38.84 33.28
C LEU A 52 -7.04 -39.51 34.08
N ARG A 53 -6.41 -40.56 33.53
CA ARG A 53 -5.21 -41.18 34.12
C ARG A 53 -3.91 -40.49 33.76
N ASP A 54 -3.90 -39.72 32.68
CA ASP A 54 -2.77 -38.86 32.32
C ASP A 54 -2.85 -37.57 33.16
N PRO A 55 -1.87 -37.32 34.06
CA PRO A 55 -1.90 -36.15 34.95
C PRO A 55 -1.99 -34.83 34.18
N THR A 56 -1.28 -34.71 33.06
CA THR A 56 -1.31 -33.49 32.24
C THR A 56 -2.67 -33.31 31.59
N ALA A 57 -3.24 -34.38 31.05
CA ALA A 57 -4.53 -34.29 30.38
C ALA A 57 -5.67 -34.03 31.35
N ARG A 58 -5.65 -34.69 32.50
CA ARG A 58 -6.56 -34.43 33.60
C ARG A 58 -6.46 -32.99 34.11
N ALA A 59 -5.26 -32.50 34.39
CA ALA A 59 -5.05 -31.12 34.86
C ALA A 59 -5.58 -30.08 33.88
N PHE A 60 -5.46 -30.35 32.58
CA PHE A 60 -6.01 -29.52 31.53
C PHE A 60 -7.56 -29.49 31.58
N HIS A 61 -8.23 -30.62 31.79
CA HIS A 61 -9.68 -30.65 32.00
C HIS A 61 -10.11 -29.92 33.27
N ASP A 62 -9.36 -30.13 34.35
CA ASP A 62 -9.60 -29.50 35.65
C ASP A 62 -9.48 -27.97 35.59
N LEU A 63 -8.67 -27.43 34.67
CA LEU A 63 -8.53 -25.99 34.44
C LEU A 63 -9.85 -25.30 34.07
N PHE A 64 -10.79 -26.02 33.45
CA PHE A 64 -12.10 -25.49 33.05
C PHE A 64 -13.20 -25.77 34.07
N HIS A 65 -12.85 -26.16 35.29
CA HIS A 65 -13.77 -26.33 36.41
C HIS A 65 -13.46 -25.34 37.52
N TYR A 66 -14.47 -24.99 38.33
CA TYR A 66 -14.25 -24.13 39.48
C TYR A 66 -13.55 -24.88 40.62
N ASP A 67 -12.51 -24.28 41.19
CA ASP A 67 -12.06 -24.65 42.52
C ASP A 67 -13.01 -24.03 43.55
N VAL A 68 -13.78 -24.89 44.22
CA VAL A 68 -14.86 -24.48 45.14
C VAL A 68 -14.31 -23.77 46.37
N GLU A 69 -13.20 -24.26 46.92
CA GLU A 69 -12.60 -23.67 48.13
C GLU A 69 -12.08 -22.27 47.80
N THR A 70 -11.35 -22.16 46.70
CA THR A 70 -10.81 -20.91 46.19
C THR A 70 -11.92 -19.92 45.82
N LEU A 71 -12.95 -20.34 45.08
CA LEU A 71 -14.05 -19.46 44.68
C LEU A 71 -14.88 -19.00 45.87
N THR A 72 -15.10 -19.86 46.86
CA THR A 72 -15.82 -19.53 48.10
C THR A 72 -15.02 -18.55 48.96
N ALA A 73 -13.69 -18.61 48.94
CA ALA A 73 -12.84 -17.64 49.62
C ALA A 73 -12.88 -16.25 48.97
N LEU A 74 -13.11 -16.16 47.65
CA LEU A 74 -13.16 -14.89 46.92
C LEU A 74 -14.50 -14.19 47.00
N VAL A 75 -15.60 -14.93 47.11
CA VAL A 75 -16.96 -14.39 46.97
C VAL A 75 -17.69 -14.45 48.31
N PRO A 76 -18.23 -13.33 48.82
CA PRO A 76 -18.90 -13.28 50.11
C PRO A 76 -20.30 -13.93 50.13
N MET A 77 -20.73 -14.55 49.03
CA MET A 77 -22.06 -15.18 48.91
C MET A 77 -21.94 -16.70 48.75
N PRO A 78 -22.90 -17.48 49.26
CA PRO A 78 -22.92 -18.92 49.03
C PRO A 78 -23.05 -19.18 47.52
N LEU A 79 -22.05 -19.84 46.95
CA LEU A 79 -22.08 -20.29 45.56
C LEU A 79 -22.82 -21.62 45.49
N ASP A 80 -23.97 -21.62 44.84
CA ASP A 80 -24.66 -22.83 44.43
C ASP A 80 -24.89 -22.83 42.91
N ALA A 81 -25.36 -23.96 42.40
CA ALA A 81 -25.66 -24.11 40.97
C ALA A 81 -26.71 -23.12 40.47
N ALA A 82 -27.62 -22.65 41.34
CA ALA A 82 -28.68 -21.72 40.94
C ALA A 82 -28.12 -20.31 40.66
N VAL A 83 -27.12 -19.86 41.43
CA VAL A 83 -26.40 -18.60 41.17
C VAL A 83 -25.66 -18.65 39.83
N LEU A 84 -25.02 -19.77 39.51
CA LEU A 84 -24.26 -19.94 38.25
C LEU A 84 -25.17 -20.18 37.02
N ASP A 85 -26.36 -20.75 37.22
CA ASP A 85 -27.33 -20.99 36.15
C ASP A 85 -28.07 -19.69 35.75
N ALA A 86 -28.30 -18.79 36.71
CA ALA A 86 -28.97 -17.53 36.46
C ALA A 86 -28.05 -16.47 35.80
N VAL A 87 -28.49 -15.90 34.67
CA VAL A 87 -27.78 -14.81 33.95
C VAL A 87 -27.42 -13.64 34.89
N ALA A 88 -28.34 -13.23 35.75
CA ALA A 88 -28.12 -12.15 36.71
C ALA A 88 -27.08 -12.51 37.78
N GLY A 89 -27.08 -13.77 38.25
CA GLY A 89 -26.10 -14.26 39.21
C GLY A 89 -24.69 -14.30 38.63
N ARG A 90 -24.54 -14.80 37.39
CA ARG A 90 -23.26 -14.76 36.65
C ARG A 90 -22.73 -13.34 36.47
N ALA A 91 -23.60 -12.39 36.12
CA ALA A 91 -23.21 -10.99 35.94
C ALA A 91 -22.74 -10.33 37.26
N GLN A 92 -23.41 -10.62 38.38
CA GLN A 92 -22.99 -10.14 39.69
C GLN A 92 -21.65 -10.76 40.11
N LEU A 93 -21.48 -12.06 39.91
CA LEU A 93 -20.23 -12.77 40.16
C LEU A 93 -19.08 -12.20 39.31
N GLU A 94 -19.30 -11.99 38.01
CA GLU A 94 -18.33 -11.35 37.12
C GLU A 94 -17.89 -9.98 37.65
N GLN A 95 -18.84 -9.09 37.99
CA GLN A 95 -18.54 -7.76 38.50
C GLN A 95 -17.68 -7.79 39.77
N HIS A 96 -17.99 -8.72 40.68
CA HIS A 96 -17.23 -8.90 41.92
C HIS A 96 -15.80 -9.39 41.65
N LEU A 97 -15.64 -10.42 40.82
CA LEU A 97 -14.33 -10.96 40.47
C LEU A 97 -13.46 -9.95 39.72
N VAL A 98 -14.05 -9.15 38.81
CA VAL A 98 -13.34 -8.05 38.13
C VAL A 98 -12.87 -6.99 39.13
N ALA A 99 -13.70 -6.67 40.14
CA ALA A 99 -13.31 -5.72 41.18
C ALA A 99 -12.09 -6.21 41.97
N ILE A 100 -12.06 -7.50 42.34
CA ILE A 100 -10.89 -8.13 42.98
C ILE A 100 -9.67 -8.06 42.06
N GLN A 101 -9.82 -8.48 40.80
CA GLN A 101 -8.72 -8.51 39.83
C GLN A 101 -8.12 -7.10 39.61
N ARG A 102 -8.94 -6.04 39.60
CA ARG A 102 -8.48 -4.65 39.52
C ARG A 102 -7.80 -4.17 40.81
N ALA A 103 -8.34 -4.52 41.97
CA ALA A 103 -7.79 -4.13 43.26
C ALA A 103 -6.41 -4.75 43.50
N GLU A 104 -6.26 -6.05 43.18
CA GLU A 104 -5.06 -6.83 43.47
C GLU A 104 -4.10 -6.96 42.28
N LEU A 105 -4.42 -6.32 41.14
CA LEU A 105 -3.61 -6.35 39.92
C LEU A 105 -3.33 -7.78 39.45
N PHE A 106 -4.42 -8.49 39.10
CA PHE A 106 -4.43 -9.89 38.63
C PHE A 106 -4.26 -10.95 39.72
N ASP A 107 -5.16 -10.96 40.70
CA ASP A 107 -5.28 -12.10 41.61
C ASP A 107 -5.44 -13.42 40.83
N PRO A 108 -4.60 -14.44 41.07
CA PRO A 108 -4.63 -15.70 40.33
C PRO A 108 -5.95 -16.44 40.40
N ALA A 109 -6.57 -16.46 41.57
CA ALA A 109 -7.80 -17.18 41.83
C ALA A 109 -8.98 -16.51 41.11
N ALA A 110 -9.08 -15.18 41.20
CA ALA A 110 -10.10 -14.41 40.49
C ALA A 110 -9.93 -14.53 38.97
N THR A 111 -8.68 -14.54 38.49
CA THR A 111 -8.37 -14.73 37.06
C THR A 111 -8.82 -16.09 36.55
N HIS A 112 -8.55 -17.17 37.29
CA HIS A 112 -9.02 -18.52 36.95
C HIS A 112 -10.56 -18.61 36.98
N ALA A 113 -11.21 -18.06 38.02
CA ALA A 113 -12.66 -18.03 38.11
C ALA A 113 -13.33 -17.27 36.95
N LEU A 114 -12.78 -16.11 36.55
CA LEU A 114 -13.24 -15.35 35.39
C LEU A 114 -13.03 -16.12 34.09
N LEU A 115 -11.89 -16.81 33.92
CA LEU A 115 -11.65 -17.68 32.78
C LEU A 115 -12.76 -18.73 32.65
N VAL A 116 -13.02 -19.50 33.70
CA VAL A 116 -14.04 -20.57 33.70
C VAL A 116 -15.42 -19.99 33.40
N LEU A 117 -15.78 -18.88 34.07
CA LEU A 117 -17.07 -18.20 33.89
C LEU A 117 -17.28 -17.72 32.45
N HIS A 118 -16.29 -17.07 31.87
CA HIS A 118 -16.36 -16.56 30.49
C HIS A 118 -16.31 -17.69 29.47
N TYR A 119 -15.52 -18.74 29.72
CA TYR A 119 -15.40 -19.88 28.81
C TYR A 119 -16.75 -20.57 28.62
N TRP A 120 -17.42 -20.95 29.71
CA TRP A 120 -18.72 -21.61 29.62
C TRP A 120 -19.82 -20.66 29.13
N SER A 121 -19.74 -19.36 29.43
CA SER A 121 -20.63 -18.35 28.83
C SER A 121 -20.48 -18.26 27.31
N ALA A 122 -19.25 -18.33 26.80
CA ALA A 122 -18.97 -18.29 25.37
C ALA A 122 -19.40 -19.58 24.67
N ARG A 123 -19.10 -20.75 25.26
CA ARG A 123 -19.54 -22.07 24.75
C ARG A 123 -21.06 -22.18 24.71
N TYR A 124 -21.76 -21.79 25.77
CA TYR A 124 -23.21 -21.83 25.83
C TYR A 124 -23.85 -20.94 24.77
N THR A 125 -23.35 -19.72 24.60
CA THR A 125 -23.81 -18.79 23.56
C THR A 125 -23.59 -19.35 22.15
N GLU A 126 -22.46 -20.04 21.91
CA GLU A 126 -22.16 -20.68 20.63
C GLU A 126 -23.12 -21.85 20.32
N LEU A 127 -23.44 -22.68 21.32
CA LEU A 127 -24.31 -23.84 21.14
C LEU A 127 -25.80 -23.49 21.14
N HIS A 128 -26.17 -22.36 21.74
CA HIS A 128 -27.56 -21.92 21.89
C HIS A 128 -27.75 -20.46 21.42
N PRO A 129 -27.54 -20.17 20.11
CA PRO A 129 -27.60 -18.81 19.58
C PRO A 129 -28.97 -18.14 19.77
N ASP A 130 -30.06 -18.92 19.81
CA ASP A 130 -31.43 -18.42 20.01
C ASP A 130 -31.73 -17.98 21.45
N LEU A 131 -30.95 -18.45 22.42
CA LEU A 131 -31.12 -18.16 23.84
C LEU A 131 -30.18 -17.04 24.33
N ALA A 132 -29.20 -16.66 23.51
CA ALA A 132 -28.24 -15.64 23.87
C ALA A 132 -28.77 -14.23 23.54
N PRO A 133 -28.69 -13.26 24.46
CA PRO A 133 -29.19 -11.91 24.25
C PRO A 133 -28.39 -11.09 23.20
N SER A 134 -27.31 -11.64 22.63
CA SER A 134 -26.57 -11.01 21.55
C SER A 134 -25.99 -12.06 20.59
N PRO A 135 -26.19 -11.93 19.27
CA PRO A 135 -25.70 -12.87 18.25
C PRO A 135 -24.18 -12.83 18.00
N ALA A 136 -23.41 -12.13 18.84
CA ALA A 136 -21.96 -12.01 18.69
C ALA A 136 -21.25 -12.45 19.97
N GLY A 137 -21.11 -13.76 20.18
CA GLY A 137 -20.25 -14.35 21.23
C GLY A 137 -18.77 -13.92 21.16
N GLY A 138 -18.38 -13.12 20.16
CA GLY A 138 -17.03 -12.58 20.00
C GLY A 138 -16.54 -11.78 21.21
N ALA A 139 -17.38 -10.98 21.87
CA ALA A 139 -16.96 -10.20 23.04
C ALA A 139 -16.63 -11.11 24.24
N THR A 140 -17.44 -12.15 24.48
CA THR A 140 -17.16 -13.13 25.54
C THR A 140 -15.92 -13.94 25.21
N TRP A 141 -15.77 -14.39 23.95
CA TRP A 141 -14.56 -15.09 23.50
C TRP A 141 -13.30 -14.23 23.64
N GLN A 142 -13.36 -12.92 23.38
CA GLN A 142 -12.24 -12.02 23.62
C GLN A 142 -11.83 -11.98 25.10
N ARG A 143 -12.80 -11.99 26.03
CA ARG A 143 -12.50 -12.09 27.47
C ARG A 143 -11.84 -13.42 27.82
N VAL A 144 -12.32 -14.53 27.25
CA VAL A 144 -11.70 -15.86 27.42
C VAL A 144 -10.25 -15.83 26.95
N ILE A 145 -9.99 -15.32 25.75
CA ILE A 145 -8.63 -15.20 25.20
C ILE A 145 -7.73 -14.42 26.15
N GLY A 146 -8.17 -13.24 26.61
CA GLY A 146 -7.42 -12.41 27.54
C GLY A 146 -7.08 -13.12 28.85
N HIS A 147 -8.04 -13.82 29.46
CA HIS A 147 -7.83 -14.55 30.72
C HIS A 147 -6.98 -15.81 30.53
N VAL A 148 -7.14 -16.55 29.42
CA VAL A 148 -6.28 -17.69 29.09
C VAL A 148 -4.83 -17.25 28.99
N VAL A 149 -4.55 -16.20 28.20
CA VAL A 149 -3.19 -15.71 28.00
C VAL A 149 -2.61 -15.14 29.28
N LEU A 150 -3.39 -14.40 30.08
CA LEU A 150 -2.94 -13.93 31.38
C LEU A 150 -2.58 -15.10 32.30
N LEU A 151 -3.50 -16.06 32.48
CA LEU A 151 -3.33 -17.19 33.38
C LEU A 151 -2.11 -18.03 32.99
N ARG A 152 -1.92 -18.29 31.69
CA ARG A 152 -0.72 -18.93 31.13
C ARG A 152 0.57 -18.27 31.62
N ASN A 153 0.62 -16.94 31.64
CA ASN A 153 1.80 -16.17 32.03
C ASN A 153 1.86 -15.82 33.53
N LEU A 154 0.83 -16.17 34.31
CA LEU A 154 0.72 -15.82 35.72
C LEU A 154 1.38 -16.89 36.61
N GLU A 155 2.70 -16.80 36.78
CA GLU A 155 3.48 -17.77 37.55
C GLU A 155 2.92 -18.10 38.96
N PRO A 156 2.41 -17.12 39.75
CA PRO A 156 1.81 -17.41 41.05
C PRO A 156 0.62 -18.37 41.01
N PHE A 157 -0.12 -18.43 39.90
CA PHE A 157 -1.19 -19.43 39.71
C PHE A 157 -0.60 -20.83 39.65
N TRP A 158 0.36 -21.06 38.76
CA TRP A 158 0.94 -22.37 38.49
C TRP A 158 1.71 -22.93 39.70
N GLN A 159 2.29 -22.07 40.52
CA GLN A 159 2.95 -22.47 41.77
C GLN A 159 1.98 -22.96 42.85
N ARG A 160 0.71 -22.55 42.79
CA ARG A 160 -0.34 -22.90 43.77
C ARG A 160 -1.34 -23.91 43.23
N TRP A 161 -1.37 -24.13 41.91
CA TRP A 161 -2.33 -25.01 41.27
C TRP A 161 -2.11 -26.47 41.66
N ALA A 162 -3.08 -27.06 42.36
CA ALA A 162 -2.98 -28.43 42.87
C ALA A 162 -3.08 -29.53 41.79
N GLY A 163 -3.49 -29.17 40.57
CA GLY A 163 -3.73 -30.14 39.49
C GLY A 163 -2.48 -30.78 38.88
N VAL A 164 -1.29 -30.23 39.14
CA VAL A 164 0.00 -30.74 38.63
C VAL A 164 1.06 -30.75 39.72
N HIS A 165 1.97 -31.72 39.67
CA HIS A 165 2.94 -31.94 40.75
C HIS A 165 4.39 -31.59 40.38
N CYS A 166 4.67 -31.32 39.10
CA CYS A 166 6.00 -30.91 38.66
C CYS A 166 5.98 -29.86 37.55
N ALA A 167 7.12 -29.18 37.37
CA ALA A 167 7.28 -28.13 36.36
C ALA A 167 7.11 -28.63 34.91
N ALA A 168 7.47 -29.89 34.64
CA ALA A 168 7.30 -30.47 33.30
C ALA A 168 5.81 -30.59 32.93
N ASP A 169 4.96 -31.02 33.87
CA ASP A 169 3.52 -31.14 33.66
C ASP A 169 2.88 -29.75 33.47
N ILE A 170 3.32 -28.74 34.24
CA ILE A 170 2.88 -27.34 34.08
C ILE A 170 3.11 -26.87 32.64
N GLU A 171 4.31 -27.08 32.10
CA GLU A 171 4.65 -26.61 30.75
C GLU A 171 3.85 -27.36 29.68
N GLN A 172 3.60 -28.66 29.87
CA GLN A 172 2.72 -29.41 28.96
C GLN A 172 1.27 -28.93 29.01
N VAL A 173 0.74 -28.59 30.20
CA VAL A 173 -0.60 -28.00 30.32
C VAL A 173 -0.66 -26.64 29.63
N ARG A 174 0.36 -25.79 29.80
CA ARG A 174 0.48 -24.51 29.07
C ARG A 174 0.49 -24.71 27.56
N GLN A 175 1.27 -25.68 27.07
CA GLN A 175 1.29 -26.01 25.64
C GLN A 175 -0.08 -26.46 25.14
N ARG A 176 -0.77 -27.34 25.87
CA ARG A 176 -2.14 -27.75 25.52
C ARG A 176 -3.11 -26.56 25.50
N LEU A 177 -2.94 -25.60 26.42
CA LEU A 177 -3.73 -24.38 26.45
C LEU A 177 -3.46 -23.47 25.23
N ASP A 178 -2.20 -23.34 24.83
CA ASP A 178 -1.78 -22.59 23.63
C ASP A 178 -2.37 -23.20 22.34
N GLU A 179 -2.53 -24.52 22.29
CA GLU A 179 -3.10 -25.24 21.14
C GLU A 179 -4.64 -25.26 21.16
N HIS A 180 -5.26 -25.25 22.34
CA HIS A 180 -6.70 -25.49 22.51
C HIS A 180 -7.58 -24.42 21.86
N LEU A 181 -7.39 -23.14 22.19
CA LEU A 181 -8.26 -22.07 21.67
C LEU A 181 -8.15 -21.92 20.14
N PRO A 182 -6.94 -21.87 19.53
CA PRO A 182 -6.84 -21.83 18.08
C PRO A 182 -7.50 -23.03 17.40
N ALA A 183 -7.30 -24.25 17.93
CA ALA A 183 -7.93 -25.45 17.39
C ALA A 183 -9.46 -25.43 17.54
N LEU A 184 -9.97 -24.96 18.67
CA LEU A 184 -11.41 -24.78 18.90
C LEU A 184 -12.01 -23.81 17.88
N PHE A 185 -11.40 -22.64 17.72
CA PHE A 185 -11.87 -21.62 16.79
C PHE A 185 -11.81 -22.08 15.33
N HIS A 186 -10.77 -22.83 14.96
CA HIS A 186 -10.68 -23.42 13.62
C HIS A 186 -11.81 -24.42 13.36
N ARG A 187 -12.04 -25.38 14.28
CA ARG A 187 -13.13 -26.36 14.17
C ARG A 187 -14.51 -25.69 14.13
N SER A 188 -14.73 -24.66 14.95
CA SER A 188 -15.98 -23.90 14.94
C SER A 188 -16.18 -23.14 13.64
N ALA A 189 -15.13 -22.50 13.10
CA ALA A 189 -15.18 -21.84 11.80
C ALA A 189 -15.49 -22.83 10.67
N GLU A 190 -14.84 -23.99 10.63
CA GLU A 190 -15.10 -25.03 9.63
C GLU A 190 -16.55 -25.54 9.67
N ARG A 191 -17.05 -25.87 10.86
CA ARG A 191 -18.44 -26.30 11.07
C ARG A 191 -19.44 -25.24 10.61
N LEU A 192 -19.19 -23.96 10.92
CA LEU A 192 -20.06 -22.85 10.50
C LEU A 192 -20.01 -22.58 9.00
N ARG A 193 -18.84 -22.74 8.35
CA ARG A 193 -18.75 -22.69 6.88
C ARG A 193 -19.57 -23.81 6.25
N ALA A 194 -19.47 -25.03 6.79
CA ALA A 194 -20.21 -26.19 6.31
C ALA A 194 -21.74 -26.00 6.45
N SER A 195 -22.20 -25.25 7.46
CA SER A 195 -23.61 -24.92 7.66
C SER A 195 -24.08 -23.65 6.91
N GLY A 196 -23.22 -23.03 6.09
CA GLY A 196 -23.54 -21.81 5.32
C GLY A 196 -23.48 -20.50 6.10
N ALA A 197 -22.99 -20.50 7.33
CA ALA A 197 -22.88 -19.33 8.21
C ALA A 197 -21.52 -18.62 8.08
N ALA A 198 -21.16 -18.18 6.86
CA ALA A 198 -19.83 -17.65 6.54
C ALA A 198 -19.40 -16.45 7.42
N GLY A 199 -20.31 -15.52 7.74
CA GLY A 199 -19.99 -14.36 8.57
C GLY A 199 -19.65 -14.73 10.03
N LEU A 200 -20.27 -15.76 10.59
CA LEU A 200 -19.94 -16.25 11.93
C LEU A 200 -18.61 -17.01 11.91
N ALA A 201 -18.32 -17.76 10.84
CA ALA A 201 -17.03 -18.43 10.67
C ALA A 201 -15.86 -17.42 10.63
N GLU A 202 -16.02 -16.29 9.94
CA GLU A 202 -15.04 -15.20 9.94
C GLU A 202 -14.83 -14.60 11.34
N GLY A 203 -15.88 -14.54 12.17
CA GLY A 203 -15.78 -14.17 13.59
C GLY A 203 -14.81 -15.06 14.37
N PHE A 204 -14.88 -16.38 14.17
CA PHE A 204 -13.99 -17.35 14.81
C PHE A 204 -12.56 -17.30 14.25
N GLU A 205 -12.38 -17.09 12.94
CA GLU A 205 -11.05 -16.85 12.36
C GLU A 205 -10.38 -15.60 12.98
N ARG A 206 -11.15 -14.53 13.20
CA ARG A 206 -10.66 -13.33 13.90
C ARG A 206 -10.31 -13.63 15.35
N CYS A 207 -11.07 -14.49 16.04
CA CYS A 207 -10.71 -14.92 17.40
C CYS A 207 -9.38 -15.69 17.43
N ALA A 208 -9.11 -16.56 16.46
CA ALA A 208 -7.82 -17.26 16.36
C ALA A 208 -6.64 -16.28 16.18
N LEU A 209 -6.77 -15.29 15.31
CA LEU A 209 -5.77 -14.23 15.16
C LEU A 209 -5.61 -13.38 16.43
N ALA A 210 -6.70 -13.15 17.15
CA ALA A 210 -6.69 -12.40 18.40
C ALA A 210 -5.95 -13.14 19.52
N VAL A 211 -5.97 -14.48 19.55
CA VAL A 211 -5.12 -15.28 20.46
C VAL A 211 -3.64 -15.00 20.21
N GLU A 212 -3.22 -15.03 18.95
CA GLU A 212 -1.81 -14.79 18.59
C GLU A 212 -1.37 -13.37 18.99
N LEU A 213 -2.21 -12.37 18.74
CA LEU A 213 -1.93 -10.98 19.12
C LEU A 213 -1.87 -10.81 20.64
N GLU A 214 -2.83 -11.37 21.36
CA GLU A 214 -2.89 -11.31 22.82
C GLU A 214 -1.65 -11.94 23.44
N ALA A 215 -1.28 -13.16 23.01
CA ALA A 215 -0.11 -13.88 23.49
C ALA A 215 1.20 -13.15 23.16
N PHE A 216 1.33 -12.59 21.96
CA PHE A 216 2.48 -11.79 21.56
C PHE A 216 2.62 -10.55 22.46
N ALA A 217 1.57 -9.76 22.60
CA ALA A 217 1.59 -8.53 23.38
C ALA A 217 1.84 -8.81 24.86
N ALA A 218 1.20 -9.85 25.43
CA ALA A 218 1.40 -10.28 26.81
C ALA A 218 2.86 -10.67 27.09
N THR A 219 3.48 -11.44 26.19
CA THR A 219 4.88 -11.86 26.32
C THR A 219 5.83 -10.65 26.23
N ALA A 220 5.57 -9.76 25.27
CA ALA A 220 6.36 -8.54 25.09
C ALA A 220 6.23 -7.59 26.29
N LEU A 221 5.02 -7.38 26.82
CA LEU A 221 4.76 -6.58 28.02
C LEU A 221 5.49 -7.14 29.25
N ALA A 222 5.48 -8.46 29.42
CA ALA A 222 6.17 -9.10 30.53
C ALA A 222 7.71 -8.91 30.46
N ALA A 223 8.25 -8.64 29.26
CA ALA A 223 9.68 -8.41 29.01
C ALA A 223 10.08 -6.93 29.06
N VAL A 224 9.12 -5.99 29.11
CA VAL A 224 9.39 -4.56 29.30
C VAL A 224 10.12 -4.35 30.64
N ARG A 225 11.23 -3.62 30.61
CA ARG A 225 12.07 -3.38 31.81
C ARG A 225 11.68 -2.08 32.52
N GLU A 226 11.13 -1.15 31.75
CA GLU A 226 10.61 0.11 32.20
C GLU A 226 9.38 -0.12 33.10
N PRO A 227 9.30 0.53 34.28
CA PRO A 227 8.16 0.37 35.15
C PRO A 227 6.92 0.99 34.52
N LEU A 228 5.95 0.15 34.15
CA LEU A 228 4.61 0.59 33.79
C LEU A 228 3.83 0.92 35.06
N HIS A 229 2.95 1.90 34.98
CA HIS A 229 2.11 2.33 36.09
C HIS A 229 0.63 2.18 35.75
N LEU A 230 -0.19 1.81 36.72
CA LEU A 230 -1.64 1.92 36.64
C LEU A 230 -2.11 2.80 37.79
N GLY A 231 -2.44 4.06 37.46
CA GLY A 231 -2.49 5.13 38.44
C GLY A 231 -1.14 5.34 39.11
N ASN A 232 -1.07 5.22 40.43
CA ASN A 232 0.16 5.44 41.21
C ASN A 232 0.93 4.15 41.55
N ARG A 233 0.54 3.01 40.97
CA ARG A 233 1.11 1.70 41.32
C ARG A 233 1.99 1.20 40.18
N PRO A 234 3.28 0.87 40.42
CA PRO A 234 4.09 0.19 39.42
C PRO A 234 3.56 -1.23 39.23
N VAL A 235 3.47 -1.68 37.98
CA VAL A 235 2.91 -2.97 37.61
C VAL A 235 3.78 -3.67 36.58
N ARG A 236 3.80 -5.00 36.64
CA ARG A 236 4.31 -5.86 35.57
C ARG A 236 3.11 -6.52 34.90
N LEU A 237 2.90 -6.20 33.63
CA LEU A 237 1.77 -6.69 32.86
C LEU A 237 2.18 -7.94 32.08
N SER A 238 1.31 -8.93 32.06
CA SER A 238 1.49 -10.19 31.32
C SER A 238 0.22 -10.58 30.55
N CYS A 239 -0.52 -9.56 30.10
CA CYS A 239 -1.74 -9.66 29.30
C CYS A 239 -1.67 -8.72 28.09
N GLY A 240 -2.47 -8.98 27.06
CA GLY A 240 -2.44 -8.26 25.79
C GLY A 240 -3.58 -7.24 25.65
N PRO A 241 -3.84 -6.74 24.42
CA PRO A 241 -4.80 -5.67 24.19
C PRO A 241 -6.24 -6.01 24.61
N LEU A 242 -6.69 -7.26 24.46
CA LEU A 242 -8.07 -7.64 24.78
C LEU A 242 -8.35 -7.53 26.28
N LEU A 243 -7.48 -8.07 27.13
CA LEU A 243 -7.68 -7.95 28.56
C LEU A 243 -7.46 -6.52 29.04
N LEU A 244 -6.49 -5.80 28.45
CA LEU A 244 -6.28 -4.39 28.77
C LEU A 244 -7.48 -3.51 28.40
N ASP A 245 -8.18 -3.79 27.30
CA ASP A 245 -9.44 -3.13 26.94
C ASP A 245 -10.54 -3.44 27.94
N TYR A 246 -10.73 -4.74 28.26
CA TYR A 246 -11.74 -5.16 29.24
C TYR A 246 -11.51 -4.51 30.61
N MET A 247 -10.25 -4.36 31.02
CA MET A 247 -9.88 -3.71 32.27
C MET A 247 -9.90 -2.18 32.19
N GLY A 248 -9.97 -1.59 31.00
CA GLY A 248 -9.97 -0.14 30.80
C GLY A 248 -8.58 0.51 30.95
N TRP A 249 -7.51 -0.27 30.73
CA TRP A 249 -6.12 0.15 30.95
C TRP A 249 -5.32 0.33 29.65
N ARG A 250 -5.85 -0.10 28.50
CA ARG A 250 -5.12 -0.09 27.23
C ARG A 250 -4.57 1.29 26.86
N THR A 251 -5.40 2.33 26.93
CA THR A 251 -4.99 3.71 26.56
C THR A 251 -3.87 4.24 27.45
N GLU A 252 -3.94 3.98 28.76
CA GLU A 252 -2.92 4.40 29.72
C GLU A 252 -1.58 3.69 29.47
N VAL A 253 -1.62 2.37 29.25
CA VAL A 253 -0.42 1.56 28.96
C VAL A 253 0.19 1.95 27.62
N LEU A 254 -0.63 2.14 26.57
CA LEU A 254 -0.16 2.58 25.26
C LEU A 254 0.51 3.97 25.33
N GLY A 255 -0.05 4.91 26.08
CA GLY A 255 0.54 6.23 26.29
C GLY A 255 1.92 6.16 26.94
N GLN A 256 2.09 5.31 27.95
CA GLN A 256 3.38 5.09 28.60
C GLN A 256 4.41 4.44 27.68
N LEU A 257 4.01 3.45 26.89
CA LEU A 257 4.89 2.79 25.93
C LEU A 257 5.36 3.74 24.83
N ARG A 258 4.46 4.59 24.30
CA ARG A 258 4.81 5.64 23.33
C ARG A 258 5.82 6.62 23.91
N ALA A 259 5.60 7.09 25.13
CA ALA A 259 6.53 7.98 25.82
C ALA A 259 7.90 7.32 26.02
N ALA A 260 7.92 6.06 26.47
CA ALA A 260 9.17 5.31 26.66
C ALA A 260 9.90 5.03 25.33
N ALA A 261 9.17 4.71 24.26
CA ALA A 261 9.73 4.48 22.93
C ALA A 261 10.35 5.77 22.36
N ALA A 262 9.68 6.91 22.52
CA ALA A 262 10.20 8.21 22.08
C ALA A 262 11.51 8.61 22.78
N VAL A 263 11.67 8.26 24.06
CA VAL A 263 12.89 8.55 24.83
C VAL A 263 14.03 7.58 24.50
N THR A 264 13.72 6.29 24.36
CA THR A 264 14.75 5.23 24.26
C THR A 264 15.09 4.84 22.83
N GLY A 265 14.21 5.10 21.87
CA GLY A 265 14.34 4.64 20.48
C GLY A 265 14.30 3.11 20.31
N ARG A 266 13.82 2.36 21.32
CA ARG A 266 13.79 0.89 21.27
C ARG A 266 12.66 0.39 20.36
N SER A 267 13.02 -0.29 19.29
CA SER A 267 12.07 -0.87 18.31
C SER A 267 11.10 -1.89 18.93
N GLU A 268 11.51 -2.58 20.00
CA GLU A 268 10.66 -3.52 20.75
C GLU A 268 9.43 -2.81 21.37
N LEU A 269 9.64 -1.63 21.95
CA LEU A 269 8.55 -0.82 22.52
C LEU A 269 7.63 -0.27 21.44
N GLN A 270 8.19 0.08 20.28
CA GLN A 270 7.41 0.53 19.13
C GLN A 270 6.56 -0.60 18.55
N GLY A 271 7.11 -1.81 18.41
CA GLY A 271 6.36 -2.99 17.98
C GLY A 271 5.24 -3.35 18.96
N LEU A 272 5.48 -3.17 20.26
CA LEU A 272 4.45 -3.36 21.28
C LEU A 272 3.38 -2.26 21.24
N ALA A 273 3.76 -1.00 21.00
CA ALA A 273 2.80 0.09 20.82
C ALA A 273 1.88 -0.19 19.62
N VAL A 274 2.40 -0.71 18.51
CA VAL A 274 1.59 -1.18 17.36
C VAL A 274 0.63 -2.29 17.78
N ALA A 275 1.09 -3.29 18.54
CA ALA A 275 0.23 -4.38 19.00
C ALA A 275 -0.92 -3.91 19.90
N LEU A 276 -0.68 -2.86 20.69
CA LEU A 276 -1.69 -2.23 21.55
C LEU A 276 -2.44 -1.08 20.88
N SER A 277 -2.16 -0.70 19.64
CA SER A 277 -2.91 0.34 18.93
C SER A 277 -4.11 -0.26 18.16
N PRO A 278 -5.02 0.56 17.60
CA PRO A 278 -6.09 0.07 16.72
C PRO A 278 -5.60 -0.79 15.54
N LEU A 279 -4.30 -0.73 15.21
CA LEU A 279 -3.65 -1.52 14.16
C LEU A 279 -3.17 -2.91 14.62
N GLY A 280 -3.38 -3.30 15.87
CA GLY A 280 -3.08 -4.63 16.38
C GLY A 280 -3.61 -5.77 15.47
N PRO A 281 -4.85 -5.74 14.96
CA PRO A 281 -5.36 -6.73 14.01
C PRO A 281 -4.56 -6.82 12.70
N VAL A 282 -4.07 -5.68 12.18
CA VAL A 282 -3.21 -5.63 10.99
C VAL A 282 -1.88 -6.34 11.28
N LEU A 283 -1.29 -6.08 12.46
CA LEU A 283 -0.07 -6.76 12.90
C LEU A 283 -0.29 -8.27 13.05
N ALA A 284 -1.43 -8.70 13.62
CA ALA A 284 -1.77 -10.12 13.76
C ALA A 284 -1.83 -10.83 12.40
N LEU A 285 -2.55 -10.24 11.43
CA LEU A 285 -2.61 -10.77 10.06
C LEU A 285 -1.23 -10.83 9.41
N PHE A 286 -0.40 -9.80 9.60
CA PHE A 286 0.95 -9.76 9.03
C PHE A 286 1.84 -10.87 9.63
N ARG A 287 1.79 -11.08 10.94
CA ARG A 287 2.53 -12.15 11.63
C ARG A 287 2.08 -13.54 11.21
N ALA A 288 0.79 -13.72 10.94
CA ALA A 288 0.21 -14.94 10.39
C ALA A 288 0.53 -15.14 8.88
N ARG A 289 1.41 -14.32 8.29
CA ARG A 289 1.79 -14.34 6.87
C ARG A 289 0.60 -14.17 5.91
N ARG A 290 -0.46 -13.50 6.36
CA ARG A 290 -1.62 -13.13 5.54
C ARG A 290 -1.41 -11.71 4.98
N THR A 291 -0.32 -11.50 4.24
CA THR A 291 0.17 -10.18 3.81
C THR A 291 -0.89 -9.37 3.06
N ASP A 292 -1.60 -9.96 2.09
CA ASP A 292 -2.67 -9.25 1.36
C ASP A 292 -3.80 -8.83 2.31
N ALA A 293 -4.29 -9.73 3.15
CA ALA A 293 -5.35 -9.42 4.10
C ALA A 293 -4.93 -8.32 5.09
N ALA A 294 -3.69 -8.39 5.60
CA ALA A 294 -3.11 -7.35 6.45
C ALA A 294 -3.05 -6.00 5.71
N TYR A 295 -2.59 -5.99 4.46
CA TYR A 295 -2.48 -4.76 3.67
C TYR A 295 -3.87 -4.16 3.38
N GLN A 296 -4.86 -4.98 3.03
CA GLN A 296 -6.24 -4.52 2.85
C GLN A 296 -6.82 -3.95 4.15
N GLU A 297 -6.54 -4.59 5.29
CA GLU A 297 -7.01 -4.10 6.59
C GLU A 297 -6.34 -2.78 7.00
N LEU A 298 -5.04 -2.62 6.69
CA LEU A 298 -4.37 -1.34 6.84
C LEU A 298 -5.04 -0.27 5.98
N LEU A 299 -5.41 -0.57 4.73
CA LEU A 299 -6.08 0.40 3.85
C LEU A 299 -7.49 0.78 4.32
N ARG A 300 -8.19 -0.12 5.02
CA ARG A 300 -9.50 0.13 5.64
C ARG A 300 -9.42 0.90 6.97
N SER A 301 -8.24 0.92 7.60
CA SER A 301 -8.01 1.65 8.84
C SER A 301 -8.21 3.15 8.62
N SER A 302 -8.48 3.88 9.71
CA SER A 302 -8.70 5.32 9.63
C SER A 302 -7.46 6.05 9.09
N GLU A 303 -7.67 7.22 8.48
CA GLU A 303 -6.55 8.02 7.98
C GLU A 303 -5.60 8.44 9.13
N GLU A 304 -6.15 8.72 10.31
CA GLU A 304 -5.38 9.02 11.52
C GLU A 304 -4.49 7.85 11.94
N ASP A 305 -5.05 6.63 11.98
CA ASP A 305 -4.29 5.44 12.36
C ASP A 305 -3.17 5.15 11.34
N ARG A 306 -3.44 5.28 10.03
CA ARG A 306 -2.43 5.02 8.98
C ARG A 306 -1.26 5.99 9.03
N HIS A 307 -1.50 7.24 9.42
CA HIS A 307 -0.47 8.28 9.51
C HIS A 307 0.14 8.43 10.91
N SER A 308 -0.36 7.68 11.91
CA SER A 308 0.28 7.58 13.22
C SER A 308 1.67 6.94 13.13
N ASP A 309 2.51 7.13 14.15
CA ASP A 309 3.84 6.50 14.22
C ASP A 309 3.75 4.97 14.15
N GLU A 310 2.70 4.38 14.74
CA GLU A 310 2.43 2.94 14.63
C GLU A 310 2.01 2.52 13.22
N GLY A 311 1.13 3.30 12.59
CA GLY A 311 0.71 3.09 11.20
C GLY A 311 1.89 3.12 10.24
N VAL A 312 2.76 4.10 10.44
CA VAL A 312 3.98 4.25 9.67
C VAL A 312 4.93 3.08 9.88
N ALA A 313 5.17 2.68 11.13
CA ALA A 313 6.06 1.58 11.49
C ALA A 313 5.57 0.22 10.94
N LEU A 314 4.25 0.03 10.83
CA LEU A 314 3.65 -1.19 10.29
C LEU A 314 3.55 -1.18 8.75
N ALA A 315 3.22 -0.02 8.16
CA ALA A 315 3.00 0.12 6.72
C ALA A 315 4.26 -0.19 5.89
N ILE A 316 5.45 0.17 6.37
CA ILE A 316 6.72 -0.06 5.65
C ILE A 316 7.00 -1.56 5.48
N PRO A 317 7.17 -2.37 6.54
CA PRO A 317 7.48 -3.79 6.38
C PRO A 317 6.35 -4.55 5.69
N LEU A 318 5.09 -4.18 5.95
CA LEU A 318 3.94 -4.82 5.32
C LEU A 318 3.87 -4.51 3.81
N GLY A 319 4.02 -3.25 3.43
CA GLY A 319 4.04 -2.85 2.02
C GLY A 319 5.24 -3.41 1.26
N ALA A 320 6.40 -3.52 1.92
CA ALA A 320 7.58 -4.19 1.36
C ALA A 320 7.30 -5.65 1.01
N GLU A 321 6.70 -6.40 1.93
CA GLU A 321 6.36 -7.80 1.69
C GLU A 321 5.29 -7.94 0.62
N ARG A 322 4.25 -7.08 0.65
CA ARG A 322 3.19 -7.10 -0.35
C ARG A 322 3.71 -6.77 -1.75
N ALA A 323 4.60 -5.78 -1.86
CA ALA A 323 5.26 -5.44 -3.12
C ALA A 323 6.12 -6.59 -3.64
N ARG A 324 6.81 -7.32 -2.74
CA ARG A 324 7.56 -8.52 -3.11
C ARG A 324 6.64 -9.59 -3.70
N GLU A 325 5.53 -9.90 -3.04
CA GLU A 325 4.55 -10.89 -3.50
C GLU A 325 3.97 -10.53 -4.88
N LEU A 326 3.52 -9.29 -5.07
CA LEU A 326 2.96 -8.83 -6.35
C LEU A 326 3.96 -8.95 -7.49
N ALA A 327 5.21 -8.58 -7.23
CA ALA A 327 6.23 -8.66 -8.26
C ALA A 327 6.70 -10.09 -8.55
N LEU A 328 6.73 -10.99 -7.55
CA LEU A 328 6.94 -12.42 -7.79
C LEU A 328 5.82 -13.03 -8.66
N ALA A 329 4.60 -12.48 -8.55
CA ALA A 329 3.48 -12.81 -9.44
C ALA A 329 3.55 -12.10 -10.81
N GLY A 330 4.58 -11.28 -11.07
CA GLY A 330 4.77 -10.54 -12.32
C GLY A 330 4.05 -9.19 -12.39
N ASP A 331 3.33 -8.77 -11.35
CA ASP A 331 2.66 -7.47 -11.29
C ASP A 331 3.59 -6.38 -10.73
N LEU A 332 4.55 -5.95 -11.56
CA LEU A 332 5.53 -4.92 -11.21
C LEU A 332 4.87 -3.56 -10.95
N LYS A 333 3.80 -3.25 -11.69
CA LYS A 333 3.06 -1.99 -11.52
C LYS A 333 2.33 -1.96 -10.18
N GLY A 334 1.65 -3.04 -9.81
CA GLY A 334 1.01 -3.20 -8.50
C GLY A 334 2.02 -3.11 -7.36
N ALA A 335 3.19 -3.77 -7.51
CA ALA A 335 4.26 -3.70 -6.51
C ALA A 335 4.75 -2.27 -6.25
N PHE A 336 4.99 -1.47 -7.30
CA PHE A 336 5.34 -0.06 -7.15
C PHE A 336 4.19 0.79 -6.62
N GLY A 337 2.96 0.48 -7.01
CA GLY A 337 1.76 1.13 -6.49
C GLY A 337 1.68 1.03 -4.96
N VAL A 338 1.94 -0.15 -4.41
CA VAL A 338 2.00 -0.38 -2.96
C VAL A 338 3.09 0.45 -2.29
N LEU A 339 4.32 0.44 -2.82
CA LEU A 339 5.42 1.21 -2.23
C LEU A 339 5.17 2.73 -2.29
N THR A 340 4.55 3.20 -3.37
CA THR A 340 4.17 4.61 -3.54
C THR A 340 3.05 5.00 -2.57
N GLU A 341 2.10 4.11 -2.33
CA GLU A 341 1.03 4.32 -1.35
C GLU A 341 1.61 4.45 0.06
N VAL A 342 2.49 3.53 0.46
CA VAL A 342 3.15 3.56 1.77
C VAL A 342 4.03 4.81 1.93
N ALA A 343 4.64 5.28 0.84
CA ALA A 343 5.43 6.50 0.80
C ALA A 343 4.60 7.80 0.86
N ARG A 344 3.29 7.75 0.58
CA ARG A 344 2.46 8.94 0.43
C ARG A 344 2.40 9.72 1.75
N GLY A 345 2.50 11.05 1.65
CA GLY A 345 2.42 11.95 2.80
C GLY A 345 3.70 12.04 3.64
N ARG A 346 4.75 11.27 3.31
CA ARG A 346 6.00 11.25 4.08
C ARG A 346 7.02 12.28 3.60
N PRO A 347 7.87 12.83 4.50
CA PRO A 347 9.03 13.59 4.10
C PRO A 347 9.95 12.76 3.20
N VAL A 348 10.41 13.34 2.08
CA VAL A 348 11.23 12.65 1.07
C VAL A 348 12.49 12.01 1.67
N ALA A 349 13.10 12.65 2.66
CA ALA A 349 14.31 12.13 3.32
C ALA A 349 14.04 10.83 4.10
N GLN A 350 12.91 10.77 4.82
CA GLN A 350 12.51 9.59 5.60
C GLN A 350 12.07 8.45 4.67
N MET A 351 11.28 8.76 3.64
CA MET A 351 10.90 7.82 2.59
C MET A 351 12.15 7.16 1.97
N LYS A 352 13.17 7.96 1.61
CA LYS A 352 14.43 7.44 1.04
C LYS A 352 15.17 6.50 2.00
N ALA A 353 15.25 6.86 3.28
CA ALA A 353 15.95 6.06 4.28
C ALA A 353 15.27 4.71 4.56
N GLU A 354 13.94 4.70 4.64
CA GLU A 354 13.16 3.52 5.03
C GLU A 354 12.80 2.63 3.83
N ILE A 355 12.35 3.21 2.71
CA ILE A 355 11.85 2.48 1.55
C ILE A 355 12.97 2.22 0.52
N GLY A 356 14.01 3.06 0.49
CA GLY A 356 15.13 2.91 -0.45
C GLY A 356 15.80 1.53 -0.44
N PRO A 357 16.20 1.00 0.74
CA PRO A 357 16.79 -0.34 0.83
C PRO A 357 15.84 -1.46 0.35
N ILE A 358 14.53 -1.30 0.57
CA ILE A 358 13.51 -2.25 0.11
C ILE A 358 13.43 -2.23 -1.42
N VAL A 359 13.32 -1.06 -2.02
CA VAL A 359 13.31 -0.89 -3.48
C VAL A 359 14.57 -1.49 -4.11
N GLU A 360 15.75 -1.26 -3.52
CA GLU A 360 17.01 -1.85 -4.02
C GLU A 360 17.03 -3.38 -3.99
N SER A 361 16.56 -3.95 -2.87
CA SER A 361 16.43 -5.41 -2.73
C SER A 361 15.46 -5.97 -3.77
N LEU A 362 14.33 -5.29 -3.98
CA LEU A 362 13.31 -5.67 -4.94
C LEU A 362 13.80 -5.53 -6.39
N LEU A 363 14.50 -4.46 -6.75
CA LEU A 363 15.11 -4.28 -8.08
C LEU A 363 16.08 -5.41 -8.43
N SER A 364 16.76 -5.99 -7.44
CA SER A 364 17.59 -7.19 -7.65
C SER A 364 16.79 -8.39 -8.10
N THR A 365 15.60 -8.55 -7.52
CA THR A 365 14.67 -9.65 -7.82
C THR A 365 13.96 -9.41 -9.16
N TRP A 366 13.71 -8.14 -9.50
CA TRP A 366 12.90 -7.76 -10.66
C TRP A 366 13.71 -7.52 -11.94
N ALA A 367 15.04 -7.43 -11.84
CA ALA A 367 15.90 -7.07 -12.98
C ALA A 367 15.62 -7.91 -14.24
N THR A 368 15.40 -9.23 -14.09
CA THR A 368 15.07 -10.11 -15.22
C THR A 368 13.68 -9.84 -15.79
N ALA A 369 12.65 -9.72 -14.94
CA ALA A 369 11.28 -9.43 -15.37
C ALA A 369 11.15 -8.06 -16.05
N LEU A 370 11.86 -7.05 -15.54
CA LEU A 370 11.95 -5.71 -16.13
C LEU A 370 12.56 -5.73 -17.54
N LEU A 371 13.45 -6.68 -17.82
CA LEU A 371 14.09 -6.83 -19.12
C LEU A 371 13.21 -7.50 -20.18
N GLU A 372 12.16 -8.21 -19.76
CA GLU A 372 11.18 -8.87 -20.63
C GLU A 372 10.02 -7.94 -21.02
N GLN A 373 9.69 -6.94 -20.17
CA GLN A 373 8.59 -5.99 -20.39
C GLN A 373 9.09 -4.54 -20.38
N PRO A 374 9.79 -4.08 -21.45
CA PRO A 374 10.54 -2.83 -21.44
C PRO A 374 9.69 -1.58 -21.20
N ASP A 375 8.43 -1.56 -21.65
CA ASP A 375 7.57 -0.37 -21.48
C ASP A 375 7.10 -0.18 -20.04
N GLN A 376 6.68 -1.25 -19.35
CA GLN A 376 6.34 -1.18 -17.93
C GLN A 376 7.57 -0.91 -17.07
N ALA A 377 8.72 -1.48 -17.47
CA ALA A 377 9.97 -1.33 -16.74
C ALA A 377 10.48 0.11 -16.71
N VAL A 378 10.30 0.87 -17.79
CA VAL A 378 10.71 2.29 -17.83
C VAL A 378 9.95 3.11 -16.80
N GLU A 379 8.62 2.98 -16.72
CA GLU A 379 7.79 3.72 -15.75
C GLU A 379 8.22 3.40 -14.31
N VAL A 380 8.33 2.11 -14.01
CA VAL A 380 8.77 1.57 -12.71
C VAL A 380 10.16 2.08 -12.32
N LEU A 381 11.14 1.99 -13.22
CA LEU A 381 12.52 2.38 -12.93
C LEU A 381 12.69 3.89 -12.81
N GLU A 382 11.91 4.69 -13.54
CA GLU A 382 11.87 6.14 -13.37
C GLU A 382 11.36 6.53 -11.98
N GLN A 383 10.27 5.92 -11.53
CA GLN A 383 9.73 6.12 -10.19
C GLN A 383 10.74 5.66 -9.12
N SER A 384 11.39 4.50 -9.34
CA SER A 384 12.43 3.99 -8.44
C SER A 384 13.58 4.98 -8.27
N VAL A 385 14.08 5.54 -9.36
CA VAL A 385 15.17 6.52 -9.33
C VAL A 385 14.74 7.77 -8.57
N ALA A 386 13.50 8.25 -8.80
CA ALA A 386 12.96 9.40 -8.07
C ALA A 386 12.81 9.13 -6.56
N MET A 387 12.45 7.90 -6.18
CA MET A 387 12.23 7.52 -4.78
C MET A 387 13.52 7.20 -4.02
N THR A 388 14.61 6.83 -4.68
CA THR A 388 15.78 6.22 -3.99
C THR A 388 17.13 6.88 -4.29
N ASP A 389 17.23 7.70 -5.34
CA ASP A 389 18.51 8.15 -5.91
C ASP A 389 19.49 7.00 -6.24
N SER A 390 18.99 5.77 -6.41
CA SER A 390 19.85 4.61 -6.57
C SER A 390 20.64 4.64 -7.89
N PRO A 391 21.98 4.50 -7.83
CA PRO A 391 22.80 4.30 -9.03
C PRO A 391 22.42 3.03 -9.80
N ARG A 392 21.97 1.99 -9.09
CA ARG A 392 21.57 0.72 -9.68
C ARG A 392 20.27 0.85 -10.45
N ALA A 393 19.25 1.48 -9.85
CA ALA A 393 18.00 1.79 -10.54
C ALA A 393 18.26 2.63 -11.79
N ALA A 394 19.14 3.63 -11.70
CA ALA A 394 19.52 4.47 -12.83
C ALA A 394 20.25 3.69 -13.93
N SER A 395 21.12 2.74 -13.57
CA SER A 395 21.83 1.87 -14.51
C SER A 395 20.86 0.90 -15.22
N LEU A 396 19.94 0.27 -14.48
CA LEU A 396 18.90 -0.60 -15.04
C LEU A 396 18.00 0.18 -16.00
N LEU A 397 17.56 1.39 -15.62
CA LEU A 397 16.76 2.26 -16.49
C LEU A 397 17.49 2.54 -17.81
N ALA A 398 18.77 2.87 -17.73
CA ALA A 398 19.58 3.14 -18.91
C ALA A 398 19.71 1.91 -19.82
N GLY A 399 19.90 0.71 -19.25
CA GLY A 399 19.94 -0.55 -19.98
C GLY A 399 18.61 -0.88 -20.67
N VAL A 400 17.48 -0.71 -19.99
CA VAL A 400 16.14 -0.94 -20.55
C VAL A 400 15.86 0.04 -21.69
N LEU A 401 16.13 1.34 -21.50
CA LEU A 401 15.96 2.35 -22.54
C LEU A 401 16.84 2.06 -23.76
N HIS A 402 18.09 1.66 -23.55
CA HIS A 402 19.00 1.28 -24.63
C HIS A 402 18.48 0.08 -25.42
N ARG A 403 18.02 -0.98 -24.74
CA ARG A 403 17.44 -2.16 -25.39
C ARG A 403 16.16 -1.83 -26.16
N ARG A 404 15.26 -1.02 -25.57
CA ARG A 404 14.04 -0.58 -26.24
C ARG A 404 14.36 0.20 -27.51
N ALA A 405 15.35 1.09 -27.45
CA ALA A 405 15.82 1.81 -28.63
C ALA A 405 16.42 0.89 -29.69
N GLN A 406 17.25 -0.10 -29.30
CA GLN A 406 17.78 -1.11 -30.22
C GLN A 406 16.67 -1.88 -30.94
N GLN A 407 15.62 -2.30 -30.21
CA GLN A 407 14.48 -3.00 -30.79
C GLN A 407 13.72 -2.14 -31.80
N ARG A 408 13.46 -0.86 -31.48
CA ARG A 408 12.83 0.09 -32.41
C ARG A 408 13.68 0.30 -33.67
N VAL A 409 14.99 0.45 -33.52
CA VAL A 409 15.92 0.62 -34.65
C VAL A 409 15.98 -0.64 -35.52
N ALA A 410 16.03 -1.83 -34.90
CA ALA A 410 16.03 -3.10 -35.61
C ALA A 410 14.71 -3.33 -36.37
N ALA A 411 13.56 -3.00 -35.75
CA ALA A 411 12.25 -3.06 -36.40
C ALA A 411 12.21 -2.15 -37.64
N VAL A 412 12.71 -0.91 -37.52
CA VAL A 412 12.81 0.01 -38.66
C VAL A 412 13.75 -0.52 -39.74
N ALA A 413 14.89 -1.11 -39.36
CA ALA A 413 15.85 -1.70 -40.30
C ALA A 413 15.27 -2.90 -41.08
N ALA A 414 14.38 -3.67 -40.47
CA ALA A 414 13.73 -4.83 -41.10
C ALA A 414 12.82 -4.44 -42.29
N HIS A 415 12.32 -3.20 -42.34
CA HIS A 415 11.49 -2.70 -43.44
C HIS A 415 12.26 -2.34 -44.72
N GLY A 416 13.60 -2.44 -44.74
CA GLY A 416 14.42 -2.20 -45.92
C GLY A 416 14.46 -0.73 -46.37
N SER A 417 14.56 -0.48 -47.69
CA SER A 417 14.63 0.89 -48.23
C SER A 417 13.31 1.63 -48.03
N SER A 418 13.38 2.78 -47.37
CA SER A 418 12.23 3.68 -47.15
C SER A 418 11.54 4.18 -48.43
N GLU A 419 12.14 3.96 -49.60
CA GLU A 419 11.64 4.40 -50.89
C GLU A 419 10.38 3.65 -51.33
N ASN A 420 10.24 2.37 -50.94
CA ASN A 420 9.17 1.47 -51.38
C ASN A 420 7.94 1.42 -50.46
N LEU A 421 8.00 2.08 -49.28
CA LEU A 421 6.93 2.05 -48.29
C LEU A 421 5.79 3.02 -48.62
N ALA A 422 4.57 2.70 -48.21
CA ALA A 422 3.46 3.65 -48.28
C ALA A 422 3.72 4.88 -47.38
N PRO A 423 3.12 6.05 -47.66
CA PRO A 423 3.36 7.26 -46.88
C PRO A 423 3.12 7.12 -45.37
N HIS A 424 2.05 6.42 -44.98
CA HIS A 424 1.70 6.21 -43.56
C HIS A 424 2.70 5.29 -42.84
N GLU A 425 3.19 4.25 -43.50
CA GLU A 425 4.23 3.35 -42.96
C GLU A 425 5.54 4.13 -42.73
N ARG A 426 5.91 5.03 -43.64
CA ARG A 426 7.11 5.88 -43.46
C ARG A 426 6.99 6.83 -42.29
N ASP A 427 5.81 7.39 -42.05
CA ASP A 427 5.55 8.30 -40.93
C ASP A 427 5.60 7.53 -39.59
N GLU A 428 5.10 6.30 -39.57
CA GLU A 428 5.19 5.40 -38.41
C GLU A 428 6.65 5.01 -38.09
N LEU A 429 7.44 4.60 -39.10
CA LEU A 429 8.86 4.30 -38.90
C LEU A 429 9.68 5.53 -38.46
N PHE A 430 9.33 6.72 -38.96
CA PHE A 430 9.96 7.96 -38.50
C PHE A 430 9.61 8.27 -37.04
N ARG A 431 8.37 8.02 -36.62
CA ARG A 431 7.96 8.12 -35.21
C ARG A 431 8.76 7.15 -34.34
N GLU A 432 8.92 5.90 -34.77
CA GLU A 432 9.70 4.89 -34.05
C GLU A 432 11.18 5.27 -33.89
N LEU A 433 11.83 5.77 -34.95
CA LEU A 433 13.21 6.30 -34.85
C LEU A 433 13.30 7.52 -33.92
N SER A 434 12.27 8.37 -33.92
CA SER A 434 12.23 9.55 -33.03
C SER A 434 12.11 9.15 -31.57
N LEU A 435 11.30 8.13 -31.26
CA LEU A 435 11.18 7.56 -29.92
C LEU A 435 12.48 6.85 -29.49
N ALA A 436 13.10 6.09 -30.40
CA ALA A 436 14.42 5.47 -30.15
C ALA A 436 15.50 6.52 -29.81
N ARG A 437 15.49 7.67 -30.49
CA ARG A 437 16.41 8.78 -30.19
C ARG A 437 16.17 9.33 -28.78
N ILE A 438 14.92 9.54 -28.39
CA ILE A 438 14.57 10.04 -27.04
C ILE A 438 15.08 9.07 -25.97
N ASP A 439 14.84 7.77 -26.18
CA ASP A 439 15.30 6.73 -25.25
C ASP A 439 16.83 6.72 -25.12
N LEU A 440 17.55 6.84 -26.25
CA LEU A 440 19.02 6.86 -26.26
C LEU A 440 19.60 8.13 -25.65
N ASP A 441 18.99 9.29 -25.86
CA ASP A 441 19.39 10.54 -25.20
C ASP A 441 19.18 10.48 -23.67
N ARG A 442 18.17 9.74 -23.22
CA ARG A 442 17.94 9.49 -21.78
C ARG A 442 18.90 8.45 -21.21
N ALA A 443 19.24 7.42 -21.98
CA ALA A 443 20.21 6.39 -21.61
C ALA A 443 21.65 6.92 -21.61
N SER A 444 22.05 7.73 -22.59
CA SER A 444 23.42 8.25 -22.77
C SER A 444 23.89 9.15 -21.64
N ARG A 445 22.95 9.84 -20.98
CA ARG A 445 23.22 10.59 -19.74
C ARG A 445 23.67 9.70 -18.58
N ARG A 446 23.54 8.38 -18.70
CA ARG A 446 23.76 7.40 -17.63
C ARG A 446 24.75 6.31 -18.02
N ILE A 447 24.79 5.89 -19.29
CA ILE A 447 25.73 4.87 -19.81
C ILE A 447 26.38 5.33 -21.12
N ALA A 448 27.70 5.21 -21.22
CA ALA A 448 28.47 5.67 -22.39
C ALA A 448 28.12 4.91 -23.68
N GLN A 449 27.78 3.62 -23.58
CA GLN A 449 27.46 2.73 -24.71
C GLN A 449 26.23 3.17 -25.52
N ALA A 450 25.35 3.99 -24.95
CA ALA A 450 24.21 4.55 -25.68
C ALA A 450 24.60 5.66 -26.68
N GLY A 451 25.81 6.23 -26.57
CA GLY A 451 26.29 7.32 -27.42
C GLY A 451 26.48 6.92 -28.89
N ASP A 452 27.04 5.74 -29.15
CA ASP A 452 27.31 5.29 -30.52
C ASP A 452 26.02 5.00 -31.30
N LEU A 453 25.07 4.31 -30.65
CA LEU A 453 23.76 4.05 -31.24
C LEU A 453 22.94 5.35 -31.41
N LEU A 454 23.07 6.30 -30.48
CA LEU A 454 22.46 7.63 -30.64
C LEU A 454 22.97 8.33 -31.89
N ALA A 455 24.29 8.30 -32.13
CA ALA A 455 24.90 8.89 -33.32
C ALA A 455 24.39 8.22 -34.62
N GLU A 456 24.23 6.90 -34.63
CA GLU A 456 23.65 6.16 -35.77
C GLU A 456 22.19 6.57 -36.03
N VAL A 457 21.36 6.61 -34.97
CA VAL A 457 19.95 7.02 -35.09
C VAL A 457 19.84 8.46 -35.56
N GLU A 458 20.67 9.36 -35.06
CA GLU A 458 20.72 10.74 -35.54
C GLU A 458 21.14 10.84 -37.00
N GLN A 459 22.08 10.01 -37.46
CA GLN A 459 22.47 9.95 -38.86
C GLN A 459 21.32 9.44 -39.74
N ARG A 460 20.67 8.32 -39.37
CA ARG A 460 19.49 7.82 -40.10
C ARG A 460 18.34 8.83 -40.14
N LEU A 461 18.10 9.56 -39.05
CA LEU A 461 17.10 10.64 -39.00
C LEU A 461 17.48 11.86 -39.84
N ARG A 462 18.77 12.11 -40.06
CA ARG A 462 19.27 13.13 -41.01
C ARG A 462 19.05 12.69 -42.45
N ASP A 463 19.29 11.41 -42.74
CA ASP A 463 19.22 10.83 -44.07
C ASP A 463 17.78 10.46 -44.49
N TRP A 464 16.83 10.39 -43.55
CA TRP A 464 15.42 10.07 -43.83
C TRP A 464 14.75 11.15 -44.69
N PRO A 465 14.07 10.78 -45.81
CA PRO A 465 13.45 11.74 -46.72
C PRO A 465 12.22 12.40 -46.09
N ARG A 466 12.44 13.51 -45.38
CA ARG A 466 11.39 14.24 -44.65
C ARG A 466 10.46 15.00 -45.61
N PRO A 467 9.14 14.97 -45.39
CA PRO A 467 8.21 15.83 -46.11
C PRO A 467 8.42 17.30 -45.71
N CYS A 468 8.35 18.21 -46.69
CA CYS A 468 8.26 19.63 -46.40
C CYS A 468 6.95 19.92 -45.68
N TRP A 469 6.98 20.64 -44.55
CA TRP A 469 5.76 20.97 -43.82
C TRP A 469 4.79 21.91 -44.58
N PHE A 470 5.26 22.51 -45.68
CA PHE A 470 4.53 23.52 -46.44
C PHE A 470 4.06 23.08 -47.82
N CYS A 471 4.52 21.91 -48.30
CA CYS A 471 4.10 21.35 -49.58
C CYS A 471 4.31 19.83 -49.61
N THR A 472 3.82 19.17 -50.65
CA THR A 472 3.99 17.73 -50.84
C THR A 472 5.39 17.30 -51.29
N ARG A 473 6.31 18.25 -51.53
CA ARG A 473 7.69 17.93 -51.95
C ARG A 473 8.53 17.47 -50.76
N ARG A 474 9.37 16.46 -50.98
CA ARG A 474 10.30 15.92 -49.98
C ARG A 474 11.66 16.64 -50.04
N LEU A 475 12.39 16.63 -48.92
CA LEU A 475 13.67 17.32 -48.76
C LEU A 475 14.87 16.61 -49.43
N SER A 476 14.64 15.55 -50.20
CA SER A 476 15.67 14.71 -50.84
C SER A 476 16.32 15.29 -52.10
N ASP A 477 16.04 16.55 -52.46
CA ASP A 477 16.71 17.22 -53.59
C ASP A 477 18.14 17.68 -53.21
N PRO A 478 19.17 17.41 -54.04
CA PRO A 478 20.54 17.86 -53.80
C PRO A 478 20.58 19.39 -53.69
N GLY A 479 20.94 19.90 -52.51
CA GLY A 479 20.98 21.35 -52.21
C GLY A 479 19.92 21.86 -51.23
N ALA A 480 19.13 20.97 -50.61
CA ALA A 480 18.30 21.31 -49.46
C ALA A 480 19.17 21.55 -48.20
N VAL A 481 19.62 22.78 -47.99
CA VAL A 481 20.35 23.16 -46.76
C VAL A 481 19.40 23.15 -45.57
N TRP A 482 19.59 22.17 -44.67
CA TRP A 482 19.10 22.24 -43.29
C TRP A 482 19.54 23.58 -42.71
N ALA A 483 18.61 24.39 -42.19
CA ALA A 483 18.99 25.60 -41.48
C ALA A 483 19.47 25.26 -40.07
N GLY A 484 20.61 24.55 -39.97
CA GLY A 484 21.47 24.39 -38.78
C GLY A 484 20.94 23.51 -37.64
N PRO A 485 21.78 22.66 -37.02
CA PRO A 485 21.39 21.66 -36.02
C PRO A 485 20.56 22.24 -34.87
N ILE A 486 19.62 21.45 -34.35
CA ILE A 486 19.06 21.68 -33.02
C ILE A 486 20.23 21.48 -32.05
N ARG A 487 20.91 22.57 -31.69
CA ARG A 487 21.92 22.57 -30.62
C ARG A 487 21.29 23.19 -29.39
N ARG A 488 21.29 22.46 -28.27
CA ARG A 488 21.13 23.07 -26.94
C ARG A 488 22.41 23.83 -26.62
N GLY A 489 22.38 25.14 -26.84
CA GLY A 489 23.32 26.10 -26.26
C GLY A 489 22.54 27.01 -25.32
N ALA A 490 23.15 27.39 -24.20
CA ALA A 490 22.52 27.94 -22.99
C ALA A 490 21.69 29.25 -23.14
N GLU A 491 21.43 29.76 -24.35
CA GLU A 491 20.88 31.11 -24.50
C GLU A 491 19.78 31.34 -25.55
N THR A 492 19.26 30.34 -26.29
CA THR A 492 17.91 30.47 -26.91
C THR A 492 17.46 29.17 -27.61
N ASP A 493 16.42 28.53 -27.06
CA ASP A 493 15.75 27.38 -27.68
C ASP A 493 14.81 27.84 -28.81
N ILE A 494 15.27 27.80 -30.06
CA ILE A 494 14.47 28.17 -31.24
C ILE A 494 14.21 26.94 -32.11
N VAL A 495 12.95 26.55 -32.27
CA VAL A 495 12.53 25.52 -33.25
C VAL A 495 12.49 26.12 -34.65
N ARG A 496 13.35 25.62 -35.55
CA ARG A 496 13.29 25.97 -36.99
C ARG A 496 12.43 24.96 -37.73
N VAL A 497 11.33 25.43 -38.32
CA VAL A 497 10.43 24.58 -39.10
C VAL A 497 11.11 24.13 -40.40
N PRO A 498 11.15 22.82 -40.72
CA PRO A 498 11.77 22.32 -41.94
C PRO A 498 11.01 22.79 -43.20
N ARG A 499 11.73 23.41 -44.15
CA ARG A 499 11.18 23.90 -45.43
C ARG A 499 12.08 23.47 -46.58
N CYS A 500 11.51 23.02 -47.70
CA CYS A 500 12.27 22.81 -48.92
C CYS A 500 12.75 24.15 -49.51
N ARG A 501 13.81 24.13 -50.34
CA ARG A 501 14.38 25.32 -50.99
C ARG A 501 13.31 26.14 -51.72
N HIS A 502 12.37 25.46 -52.35
CA HIS A 502 11.23 26.04 -53.05
C HIS A 502 10.30 26.82 -52.13
N CYS A 503 9.83 26.20 -51.04
CA CYS A 503 9.00 26.88 -50.03
C CYS A 503 9.76 28.00 -49.32
N ARG A 504 11.07 27.85 -49.08
CA ARG A 504 11.89 28.89 -48.47
C ARG A 504 12.02 30.12 -49.37
N ALA A 505 12.32 29.92 -50.66
CA ALA A 505 12.38 30.99 -51.64
C ALA A 505 11.03 31.70 -51.75
N ARG A 506 9.93 30.94 -51.82
CA ARG A 506 8.58 31.50 -51.92
C ARG A 506 8.12 32.24 -50.67
N HIS A 507 8.37 31.70 -49.47
CA HIS A 507 8.05 32.42 -48.23
C HIS A 507 8.89 33.69 -48.09
N ARG A 508 10.15 33.69 -48.58
CA ARG A 508 10.99 34.89 -48.62
C ARG A 508 10.40 35.92 -49.57
N VAL A 509 9.98 35.51 -50.77
CA VAL A 509 9.28 36.39 -51.73
C VAL A 509 8.02 36.97 -51.10
N VAL A 510 7.17 36.16 -50.46
CA VAL A 510 5.95 36.63 -49.79
C VAL A 510 6.27 37.61 -48.65
N ALA A 511 7.30 37.34 -47.86
CA ALA A 511 7.73 38.23 -46.77
C ALA A 511 8.31 39.55 -47.30
N ASP A 512 9.12 39.51 -48.35
CA ASP A 512 9.68 40.70 -49.00
C ASP A 512 8.54 41.53 -49.63
N TRP A 513 7.60 40.89 -50.34
CA TRP A 513 6.42 41.58 -50.89
C TRP A 513 5.53 42.20 -49.83
N SER A 514 5.32 41.52 -48.70
CA SER A 514 4.59 42.12 -47.57
C SER A 514 5.31 43.35 -47.03
N ARG A 515 6.64 43.31 -46.91
CA ARG A 515 7.44 44.49 -46.51
C ARG A 515 7.34 45.62 -47.52
N TRP A 516 7.48 45.32 -48.80
CA TRP A 516 7.34 46.29 -49.89
C TRP A 516 5.93 46.88 -49.93
N GLY A 517 4.88 46.08 -49.77
CA GLY A 517 3.49 46.54 -49.71
C GLY A 517 3.22 47.49 -48.56
N THR A 518 3.73 47.18 -47.36
CA THR A 518 3.64 48.08 -46.20
C THR A 518 4.42 49.37 -46.42
N MET A 519 5.63 49.28 -47.01
CA MET A 519 6.45 50.47 -47.29
C MET A 519 5.83 51.37 -48.36
N ILE A 520 5.30 50.80 -49.44
CA ILE A 520 4.59 51.52 -50.50
C ILE A 520 3.30 52.14 -49.93
N GLY A 521 2.54 51.41 -49.12
CA GLY A 521 1.35 51.95 -48.45
C GLY A 521 1.68 53.12 -47.52
N ALA A 522 2.78 53.04 -46.77
CA ALA A 522 3.27 54.13 -45.94
C ALA A 522 3.71 55.35 -46.77
N LEU A 523 4.42 55.14 -47.89
CA LEU A 523 4.84 56.20 -48.80
C LEU A 523 3.65 56.89 -49.48
N VAL A 524 2.67 56.12 -49.96
CA VAL A 524 1.43 56.66 -50.55
C VAL A 524 0.61 57.40 -49.50
N GLY A 525 0.49 56.85 -48.29
CA GLY A 525 -0.16 57.53 -47.16
C GLY A 525 0.50 58.85 -46.81
N ALA A 526 1.84 58.89 -46.79
CA ALA A 526 2.61 60.11 -46.57
C ALA A 526 2.41 61.13 -47.71
N MET A 527 2.46 60.70 -48.97
CA MET A 527 2.25 61.59 -50.13
C MET A 527 0.83 62.17 -50.16
N VAL A 528 -0.19 61.34 -49.90
CA VAL A 528 -1.60 61.79 -49.82
C VAL A 528 -1.80 62.72 -48.63
N GLY A 529 -1.18 62.42 -47.49
CA GLY A 529 -1.19 63.30 -46.32
C GLY A 529 -0.57 64.68 -46.61
N CYS A 530 0.58 64.72 -47.30
CA CYS A 530 1.23 65.96 -47.70
C CYS A 530 0.43 66.75 -48.75
N ALA A 531 -0.24 66.07 -49.69
CA ALA A 531 -1.07 66.72 -50.71
C ALA A 531 -2.39 67.28 -50.14
N ALA A 532 -3.00 66.58 -49.18
CA ALA A 532 -4.22 67.02 -48.51
C ALA A 532 -3.94 68.12 -47.46
N GLY A 533 -2.76 68.12 -46.83
CA GLY A 533 -2.33 69.10 -45.84
C GLY A 533 -1.77 70.40 -46.43
N GLY A 534 -2.31 70.87 -47.56
CA GLY A 534 -1.81 72.01 -48.34
C GLY A 534 -1.33 73.19 -47.48
N GLY A 535 -0.02 73.26 -47.29
CA GLY A 535 0.78 74.43 -46.87
C GLY A 535 0.46 75.12 -45.54
N ASN A 536 -0.59 74.74 -44.81
CA ASN A 536 -1.08 75.53 -43.69
C ASN A 536 -0.73 74.86 -42.34
N PRO A 537 0.18 75.44 -41.52
CA PRO A 537 0.67 74.85 -40.28
C PRO A 537 -0.33 75.02 -39.14
N THR A 538 -1.58 74.65 -39.38
CA THR A 538 -2.62 74.61 -38.35
C THR A 538 -2.65 73.22 -37.70
N PRO A 539 -3.04 73.11 -36.43
CA PRO A 539 -3.18 71.82 -35.75
C PRO A 539 -4.10 70.84 -36.49
N LEU A 540 -5.08 71.33 -37.27
CA LEU A 540 -5.94 70.51 -38.12
C LEU A 540 -5.17 69.85 -39.28
N GLY A 541 -4.16 70.53 -39.83
CA GLY A 541 -3.28 69.97 -40.85
C GLY A 541 -2.47 68.77 -40.32
N PHE A 542 -1.96 68.86 -39.09
CA PHE A 542 -1.25 67.74 -38.45
C PHE A 542 -2.15 66.52 -38.22
N VAL A 543 -3.40 66.73 -37.81
CA VAL A 543 -4.37 65.62 -37.66
C VAL A 543 -4.69 64.97 -39.01
N GLY A 544 -4.85 65.76 -40.06
CA GLY A 544 -5.05 65.25 -41.42
C GLY A 544 -3.89 64.40 -41.93
N THR A 545 -2.64 64.84 -41.72
CA THR A 545 -1.45 64.07 -42.09
C THR A 545 -1.32 62.77 -41.29
N ALA A 546 -1.60 62.81 -39.99
CA ALA A 546 -1.55 61.61 -39.14
C ALA A 546 -2.61 60.57 -39.54
N LEU A 547 -3.84 61.02 -39.85
CA LEU A 547 -4.91 60.14 -40.35
C LEU A 547 -4.58 59.59 -41.74
N GLY A 548 -3.98 60.38 -42.63
CA GLY A 548 -3.54 59.94 -43.96
C GLY A 548 -2.45 58.86 -43.91
N VAL A 549 -1.47 59.01 -43.01
CA VAL A 549 -0.43 58.01 -42.77
C VAL A 549 -1.02 56.73 -42.15
N ALA A 550 -1.93 56.86 -41.19
CA ALA A 550 -2.60 55.71 -40.58
C ALA A 550 -3.47 54.94 -41.60
N ALA A 551 -4.25 55.65 -42.41
CA ALA A 551 -5.09 55.06 -43.45
C ALA A 551 -4.25 54.40 -44.57
N GLY A 552 -3.17 55.04 -45.00
CA GLY A 552 -2.22 54.48 -45.98
C GLY A 552 -1.48 53.25 -45.45
N GLY A 553 -1.08 53.27 -44.16
CA GLY A 553 -0.51 52.11 -43.49
C GLY A 553 -1.49 50.93 -43.41
N ALA A 554 -2.76 51.20 -43.06
CA ALA A 554 -3.81 50.19 -43.03
C ALA A 554 -4.10 49.61 -44.42
N ALA A 555 -4.22 50.46 -45.45
CA ALA A 555 -4.41 50.03 -46.84
C ALA A 555 -3.22 49.21 -47.35
N GLY A 556 -1.99 49.59 -47.01
CA GLY A 556 -0.77 48.84 -47.32
C GLY A 556 -0.74 47.46 -46.68
N LEU A 557 -1.17 47.34 -45.41
CA LEU A 557 -1.30 46.06 -44.72
C LEU A 557 -2.36 45.16 -45.36
N VAL A 558 -3.53 45.70 -45.71
CA VAL A 558 -4.60 44.94 -46.37
C VAL A 558 -4.17 44.50 -47.77
N ALA A 559 -3.56 45.37 -48.56
CA ALA A 559 -3.05 45.03 -49.89
C ALA A 559 -1.93 43.98 -49.81
N GLY A 560 -1.00 44.12 -48.87
CA GLY A 560 0.06 43.13 -48.61
C GLY A 560 -0.49 41.77 -48.18
N ALA A 561 -1.52 41.75 -47.33
CA ALA A 561 -2.19 40.53 -46.90
C ALA A 561 -2.98 39.85 -48.04
N ALA A 562 -3.71 40.63 -48.83
CA ALA A 562 -4.47 40.15 -49.98
C ALA A 562 -3.55 39.57 -51.07
N PHE A 563 -2.47 40.28 -51.42
CA PHE A 563 -1.46 39.76 -52.36
C PHE A 563 -0.76 38.52 -51.81
N GLY A 564 -0.39 38.52 -50.52
CA GLY A 564 0.18 37.33 -49.88
C GLY A 564 -0.77 36.14 -49.90
N HIS A 565 -2.08 36.35 -49.86
CA HIS A 565 -3.09 35.30 -49.98
C HIS A 565 -3.24 34.79 -51.42
N VAL A 566 -3.37 35.69 -52.40
CA VAL A 566 -3.46 35.35 -53.83
C VAL A 566 -2.20 34.62 -54.31
N TYR A 567 -1.01 35.10 -53.95
CA TYR A 567 0.26 34.45 -54.31
C TYR A 567 0.37 33.03 -53.73
N ARG A 568 -0.05 32.83 -52.46
CA ARG A 568 -0.09 31.50 -51.83
C ARG A 568 -1.09 30.55 -52.52
N MET A 569 -2.23 31.07 -52.96
CA MET A 569 -3.27 30.31 -53.67
C MET A 569 -2.78 29.86 -55.06
N ILE A 570 -2.18 30.77 -55.83
CA ILE A 570 -1.60 30.47 -57.16
C ILE A 570 -0.49 29.43 -57.02
N GLU A 571 0.37 29.58 -56.01
CA GLU A 571 1.57 28.78 -55.87
C GLU A 571 1.40 27.50 -55.03
N ARG A 572 0.18 27.21 -54.57
CA ARG A 572 -0.18 26.04 -53.75
C ARG A 572 0.74 25.84 -52.52
N VAL A 573 1.19 26.94 -51.90
CA VAL A 573 2.04 26.88 -50.70
C VAL A 573 1.17 27.08 -49.46
N SER A 574 1.21 26.13 -48.52
CA SER A 574 0.41 26.21 -47.29
C SER A 574 0.88 27.36 -46.40
N PRO A 575 -0.03 28.07 -45.71
CA PRO A 575 0.34 29.17 -44.82
C PRO A 575 1.15 28.69 -43.61
N GLU A 576 2.00 29.56 -43.06
CA GLU A 576 2.78 29.26 -41.85
C GLU A 576 1.94 28.85 -40.64
N SER A 577 0.70 29.33 -40.57
CA SER A 577 -0.27 28.93 -39.54
C SER A 577 -0.60 27.44 -39.55
N ARG A 578 -0.57 26.78 -40.71
CA ARG A 578 -0.88 25.33 -40.83
C ARG A 578 0.22 24.44 -40.26
N ALA A 579 1.47 24.87 -40.36
CA ALA A 579 2.60 24.22 -39.69
C ALA A 579 2.49 24.33 -38.17
N ARG A 580 2.01 25.48 -37.66
CA ARG A 580 1.80 25.71 -36.23
C ARG A 580 0.68 24.87 -35.63
N SER A 581 -0.26 24.41 -36.45
CA SER A 581 -1.34 23.51 -36.03
C SER A 581 -1.00 22.02 -36.18
N SER A 582 0.22 21.66 -36.62
CA SER A 582 0.61 20.25 -36.73
C SER A 582 0.82 19.60 -35.34
N PRO A 583 0.44 18.33 -35.15
CA PRO A 583 0.62 17.60 -33.89
C PRO A 583 2.08 17.61 -33.41
N GLU A 584 3.04 17.51 -34.34
CA GLU A 584 4.47 17.50 -34.06
C GLU A 584 4.95 18.86 -33.54
N TYR A 585 4.45 19.96 -34.11
CA TYR A 585 4.75 21.30 -33.62
C TYR A 585 4.16 21.54 -32.22
N GLN A 586 2.96 21.03 -31.96
CA GLN A 586 2.30 21.12 -30.65
C GLN A 586 2.98 20.23 -29.60
N ALA A 587 3.55 19.09 -29.99
CA ALA A 587 4.38 18.26 -29.11
C ALA A 587 5.65 19.02 -28.69
N CYS A 588 6.37 19.64 -29.63
CA CYS A 588 7.55 20.45 -29.29
C CYS A 588 7.22 21.64 -28.38
N LEU A 589 6.06 22.29 -28.53
CA LEU A 589 5.66 23.36 -27.60
C LEU A 589 5.34 22.84 -26.19
N ARG A 590 4.71 21.67 -26.08
CA ARG A 590 4.44 21.01 -24.77
C ARG A 590 5.73 20.62 -24.04
N ASP A 591 6.78 20.30 -24.79
CA ASP A 591 8.11 20.00 -24.25
C ASP A 591 8.96 21.26 -23.92
N GLY A 592 8.36 22.46 -23.97
CA GLY A 592 8.96 23.71 -23.49
C GLY A 592 9.79 24.50 -24.52
N TRP A 593 9.76 24.15 -25.80
CA TRP A 593 10.55 24.82 -26.83
C TRP A 593 9.96 26.19 -27.25
N ARG A 594 10.81 27.20 -27.53
CA ARG A 594 10.35 28.56 -27.95
C ARG A 594 10.47 28.79 -29.47
N ILE A 595 9.73 29.79 -29.95
CA ILE A 595 9.69 30.20 -31.37
C ILE A 595 10.61 31.41 -31.55
N GLY A 596 11.47 31.41 -32.56
CA GLY A 596 12.36 32.54 -32.84
C GLY A 596 12.46 32.90 -34.32
N SER A 597 12.31 34.20 -34.60
CA SER A 597 12.94 34.86 -35.75
C SER A 597 14.46 34.96 -35.48
N PRO A 598 15.33 35.06 -36.50
CA PRO A 598 16.74 35.30 -36.23
C PRO A 598 16.90 36.62 -35.48
N PRO A 599 17.89 36.76 -34.56
CA PRO A 599 18.24 38.07 -34.03
C PRO A 599 18.57 38.99 -35.21
N ALA A 600 18.04 40.22 -35.18
CA ALA A 600 18.45 41.25 -36.10
C ALA A 600 19.97 41.39 -36.00
N ARG A 601 20.67 41.23 -37.13
CA ARG A 601 22.09 41.55 -37.23
C ARG A 601 22.28 43.04 -37.21
#